data_AF-A0A5K7ZG95-F1
#
_entry.id   AF-A0A5K7ZG95-F1
#
_cell.length_a   1.000
_cell.length_b   1.000
_cell.length_c   1.000
_cell.angle_alpha   90.00
_cell.angle_beta   90.00
_cell.angle_gamma   90.00
#
_symmetry.space_group_name_H-M   'P 1'
#
loop_
_entity.id
_entity.type
_entity.pdbx_description
1 polymer ?
#
loop_
_entity_poly.entity_id
_entity_poly.type
_entity_poly.pdbx_seq_one_letter_code
_entity_poly.pdbx_strand_id
1 'polypeptide(L)'
;MSKIKISHVFTSESVGKGHPDKLCDQVSDAILDACLEKDPHSRVACETMAGFNLVANVGEVTCRDFETIDTEKIARNTVKNIGYDCAELRFCHDSFDYMSRIHGQSPDISQGVTAGEGLYDEQGAGDQGMMFGYATNETPEMMPVPIAYSHRLLKRFERLRRKNVIDYLQPDAKAQVSVLYDKGQPRRITSVVVSHQTGHVSLERIRRDATDVIRKELDPSGLLDDETEF
;
A
#
# COMPACT_ATOMS: atom_id res chain seq x y z
N MET A 1 8.19 -21.04 -17.02
CA MET A 1 7.50 -20.50 -18.21
C MET A 1 6.00 -20.72 -18.05
N SER A 2 5.20 -19.68 -18.24
CA SER A 2 3.73 -19.78 -18.12
C SER A 2 3.19 -20.84 -19.10
N LYS A 3 2.22 -21.64 -18.64
CA LYS A 3 1.57 -22.67 -19.46
C LYS A 3 0.50 -22.10 -20.39
N ILE A 4 0.20 -20.80 -20.29
CA ILE A 4 -0.80 -20.13 -21.10
C ILE A 4 -0.23 -19.88 -22.50
N LYS A 5 -0.80 -20.55 -23.50
CA LYS A 5 -0.38 -20.45 -24.90
C LYS A 5 -1.24 -19.49 -25.73
N ILE A 6 -2.40 -19.10 -25.22
CA ILE A 6 -3.35 -18.23 -25.91
C ILE A 6 -2.95 -16.77 -25.64
N SER A 7 -2.97 -15.95 -26.69
CA SER A 7 -2.77 -14.51 -26.56
C SER A 7 -3.90 -13.89 -25.76
N HIS A 8 -3.57 -13.10 -24.74
CA HIS A 8 -4.56 -12.48 -23.85
C HIS A 8 -4.02 -11.17 -23.27
N VAL A 9 -4.93 -10.30 -22.84
CA VAL A 9 -4.57 -9.11 -22.05
C VAL A 9 -4.76 -9.44 -20.58
N PHE A 10 -3.74 -9.14 -19.77
CA PHE A 10 -3.81 -9.25 -18.32
C PHE A 10 -3.59 -7.87 -17.70
N THR A 11 -4.39 -7.55 -16.69
CA THR A 11 -4.40 -6.23 -16.06
C THR A 11 -4.12 -6.38 -14.57
N SER A 12 -3.34 -5.47 -14.02
CA SER A 12 -3.22 -5.31 -12.57
C SER A 12 -3.17 -3.85 -12.21
N GLU A 13 -3.63 -3.55 -11.01
CA GLU A 13 -3.70 -2.21 -10.47
C GLU A 13 -2.92 -2.07 -9.17
N SER A 14 -2.74 -0.83 -8.75
CA SER A 14 -2.15 -0.46 -7.48
C SER A 14 -2.78 0.85 -7.01
N VAL A 15 -2.65 1.10 -5.70
CA VAL A 15 -3.06 2.36 -5.08
C VAL A 15 -1.92 2.94 -4.25
N GLY A 16 -1.85 4.26 -4.18
CA GLY A 16 -0.78 5.01 -3.56
C GLY A 16 -0.92 5.03 -2.04
N LYS A 17 0.11 5.52 -1.35
CA LYS A 17 0.11 5.64 0.12
C LYS A 17 -1.00 6.53 0.67
N GLY A 18 -1.55 7.45 -0.14
CA GLY A 18 -2.67 8.29 0.26
C GLY A 18 -4.03 7.62 0.12
N HIS A 19 -4.15 6.48 -0.56
CA HIS A 19 -5.41 5.75 -0.62
C HIS A 19 -5.87 5.39 0.80
N PRO A 20 -7.15 5.61 1.17
CA PRO A 20 -7.62 5.40 2.55
C PRO A 20 -7.30 4.02 3.10
N ASP A 21 -7.45 2.96 2.28
CA ASP A 21 -7.09 1.60 2.72
C ASP A 21 -5.59 1.46 2.99
N LYS A 22 -4.72 2.01 2.12
CA LYS A 22 -3.27 1.97 2.36
C LYS A 22 -2.83 2.90 3.48
N LEU A 23 -3.58 3.95 3.78
CA LEU A 23 -3.38 4.78 4.96
C LEU A 23 -3.67 3.98 6.23
N CYS A 24 -4.76 3.21 6.26
CA CYS A 24 -5.07 2.30 7.36
C CYS A 24 -3.94 1.28 7.57
N ASP A 25 -3.50 0.62 6.50
CA ASP A 25 -2.38 -0.33 6.56
C ASP A 25 -1.13 0.31 7.19
N GLN A 26 -0.75 1.51 6.73
CA GLN A 26 0.43 2.22 7.23
C GLN A 26 0.30 2.62 8.71
N VAL A 27 -0.90 3.00 9.17
CA VAL A 27 -1.13 3.35 10.59
C VAL A 27 -1.05 2.09 11.46
N SER A 28 -1.66 0.99 11.02
CA SER A 28 -1.57 -0.31 11.71
C SER A 28 -0.13 -0.79 11.82
N ASP A 29 0.63 -0.76 10.72
CA ASP A 29 2.04 -1.15 10.70
C ASP A 29 2.91 -0.21 11.55
N ALA A 30 2.61 1.08 11.59
CA ALA A 30 3.36 2.01 12.45
C ALA A 30 3.15 1.76 13.95
N ILE A 31 1.96 1.27 14.34
CA ILE A 31 1.69 0.83 15.72
C ILE A 31 2.41 -0.49 16.00
N LEU A 32 2.42 -1.44 15.05
CA LEU A 32 3.22 -2.66 15.14
C LEU A 32 4.71 -2.35 15.34
N ASP A 33 5.28 -1.46 14.52
CA ASP A 33 6.68 -1.04 14.63
C ASP A 33 7.00 -0.48 16.02
N ALA A 34 6.13 0.39 16.56
CA ALA A 34 6.31 0.96 17.89
C ALA A 34 6.24 -0.09 19.01
N CYS A 35 5.40 -1.12 18.85
CA CYS A 35 5.35 -2.25 19.79
C CYS A 35 6.62 -3.09 19.70
N LEU A 36 7.07 -3.44 18.49
CA LEU A 36 8.26 -4.25 18.28
C LEU A 36 9.56 -3.53 18.71
N GLU A 37 9.61 -2.20 18.62
CA GLU A 37 10.73 -1.41 19.12
C GLU A 37 10.85 -1.48 20.65
N LYS A 38 9.72 -1.50 21.37
CA LYS A 38 9.70 -1.65 22.83
C LYS A 38 9.88 -3.09 23.29
N ASP A 39 9.20 -4.01 22.63
CA ASP A 39 9.17 -5.41 22.98
C ASP A 39 9.15 -6.26 21.70
N PRO A 40 10.30 -6.84 21.30
CA PRO A 40 10.39 -7.69 20.11
C PRO A 40 9.50 -8.94 20.15
N HIS A 41 8.96 -9.29 21.31
CA HIS A 41 8.02 -10.40 21.49
C HIS A 41 6.55 -9.96 21.48
N SER A 42 6.28 -8.70 21.12
CA SER A 42 4.92 -8.18 21.03
C SER A 42 4.07 -9.00 20.06
N ARG A 43 2.81 -9.20 20.45
CA ARG A 43 1.76 -9.76 19.59
C ARG A 43 0.77 -8.65 19.28
N VAL A 44 0.66 -8.28 18.01
CA VAL A 44 -0.10 -7.12 17.57
C VAL A 44 -1.06 -7.54 16.46
N ALA A 45 -2.36 -7.38 16.73
CA ALA A 45 -3.43 -7.42 15.75
C ALA A 45 -4.15 -6.07 15.80
N CYS A 46 -3.50 -5.04 15.25
CA CYS A 46 -4.02 -3.68 15.24
C CYS A 46 -4.73 -3.41 13.90
N GLU A 47 -6.03 -3.20 13.96
CA GLU A 47 -6.85 -2.83 12.82
C GLU A 47 -7.07 -1.32 12.81
N THR A 48 -7.01 -0.71 11.63
CA THR A 48 -7.29 0.71 11.44
C THR A 48 -8.47 0.89 10.50
N MET A 49 -9.40 1.77 10.89
CA MET A 49 -10.40 2.31 9.97
C MET A 49 -10.24 3.82 9.84
N ALA A 50 -10.48 4.31 8.63
CA ALA A 50 -10.50 5.74 8.33
C ALA A 50 -11.80 6.11 7.60
N GLY A 51 -12.35 7.27 7.95
CA GLY A 51 -13.57 7.79 7.36
C GLY A 51 -13.57 9.32 7.36
N PHE A 52 -14.74 9.93 7.16
CA PHE A 52 -14.86 11.39 7.19
C PHE A 52 -14.43 11.94 8.56
N ASN A 53 -13.29 12.64 8.57
CA ASN A 53 -12.68 13.24 9.76
C ASN A 53 -12.47 12.28 10.94
N LEU A 54 -12.28 10.97 10.70
CA LEU A 54 -12.10 9.97 11.75
C LEU A 54 -10.98 9.00 11.39
N VAL A 55 -10.11 8.72 12.35
CA VAL A 55 -9.22 7.55 12.36
C VAL A 55 -9.47 6.78 13.64
N ALA A 56 -9.74 5.49 13.52
CA ALA A 56 -9.92 4.63 14.69
C ALA A 56 -9.02 3.38 14.63
N ASN A 57 -8.37 3.08 15.74
CA ASN A 57 -7.63 1.83 15.93
C ASN A 57 -8.39 0.89 16.87
N VAL A 58 -8.52 -0.37 16.47
CA VAL A 58 -9.17 -1.43 17.26
C VAL A 58 -8.33 -2.70 17.19
N GLY A 59 -8.61 -3.67 18.06
CA GLY A 59 -7.97 -4.97 18.03
C GLY A 59 -7.16 -5.27 19.29
N GLU A 60 -6.20 -6.17 19.15
CA GLU A 60 -5.59 -6.88 20.28
C GLU A 60 -4.07 -6.69 20.28
N VAL A 61 -3.54 -6.16 21.39
CA VAL A 61 -2.10 -5.98 21.58
C VAL A 61 -1.64 -6.58 22.89
N THR A 62 -0.62 -7.42 22.82
CA THR A 62 0.22 -7.83 23.95
C THR A 62 1.60 -7.27 23.72
N CYS A 63 1.95 -6.20 24.44
CA CYS A 63 3.22 -5.50 24.35
C CYS A 63 3.57 -4.97 25.74
N ARG A 64 4.84 -5.10 26.14
CA ARG A 64 5.34 -4.48 27.36
C ARG A 64 5.22 -2.95 27.29
N ASP A 65 4.81 -2.34 28.41
CA ASP A 65 4.65 -0.90 28.55
C ASP A 65 3.82 -0.25 27.43
N PHE A 66 2.80 -0.97 26.92
CA PHE A 66 1.94 -0.51 25.82
C PHE A 66 1.28 0.85 26.12
N GLU A 67 0.98 1.14 27.38
CA GLU A 67 0.44 2.42 27.85
C GLU A 67 1.38 3.61 27.60
N THR A 68 2.66 3.36 27.32
CA THR A 68 3.64 4.39 26.95
C THR A 68 3.70 4.63 25.43
N ILE A 69 2.98 3.83 24.63
CA ILE A 69 2.85 4.01 23.18
C ILE A 69 1.66 4.94 22.91
N ASP A 70 1.96 6.13 22.39
CA ASP A 70 0.95 7.12 22.00
C ASP A 70 0.45 6.82 20.59
N THR A 71 -0.58 5.98 20.50
CA THR A 71 -1.16 5.53 19.22
C THR A 71 -1.81 6.68 18.43
N GLU A 72 -2.33 7.70 19.13
CA GLU A 72 -2.86 8.91 18.47
C GLU A 72 -1.74 9.66 17.76
N LYS A 73 -0.64 9.93 18.47
CA LYS A 73 0.51 10.62 17.89
C LYS A 73 1.11 9.84 16.73
N ILE A 74 1.17 8.51 16.82
CA ILE A 74 1.61 7.64 15.71
C ILE A 74 0.69 7.80 14.50
N ALA A 75 -0.62 7.71 14.69
CA ALA A 75 -1.59 7.88 13.60
C ALA A 75 -1.45 9.27 12.95
N ARG A 76 -1.40 10.34 13.76
CA ARG A 76 -1.24 11.72 13.26
C ARG A 76 0.07 11.89 12.49
N ASN A 77 1.20 11.40 13.01
CA ASN A 77 2.48 11.49 12.30
C ASN A 77 2.48 10.69 10.99
N THR A 78 1.85 9.51 10.97
CA THR A 78 1.74 8.68 9.78
C THR A 78 0.92 9.39 8.69
N VAL A 79 -0.25 9.92 9.05
CA VAL A 79 -1.11 10.70 8.15
C VAL A 79 -0.38 11.95 7.62
N LYS A 80 0.36 12.65 8.47
CA LYS A 80 1.21 13.78 8.07
C LYS A 80 2.28 13.36 7.07
N ASN A 81 2.98 12.25 7.31
CA ASN A 81 4.04 11.75 6.44
C ASN A 81 3.53 11.30 5.07
N ILE A 82 2.30 10.79 5.00
CA ILE A 82 1.58 10.50 3.76
C ILE A 82 1.33 11.80 2.97
N GLY A 83 1.13 12.93 3.65
CA GLY A 83 0.94 14.25 3.07
C GLY A 83 -0.47 14.80 3.19
N TYR A 84 -1.27 14.28 4.13
CA TYR A 84 -2.54 14.88 4.55
C TYR A 84 -2.27 15.91 5.66
N ASP A 85 -1.73 17.06 5.27
CA ASP A 85 -1.14 18.07 6.17
C ASP A 85 -1.68 19.49 5.99
N CYS A 86 -2.76 19.66 5.22
CA CYS A 86 -3.51 20.92 5.18
C CYS A 86 -5.03 20.69 5.19
N ALA A 87 -5.75 21.66 5.78
CA ALA A 87 -7.21 21.61 5.93
C ALA A 87 -7.97 21.55 4.59
N GLU A 88 -7.37 22.07 3.51
CA GLU A 88 -7.96 22.09 2.16
C GLU A 88 -8.18 20.68 1.60
N LEU A 89 -7.46 19.68 2.11
CA LEU A 89 -7.62 18.27 1.74
C LEU A 89 -8.87 17.63 2.35
N ARG A 90 -9.58 18.32 3.25
CA ARG A 90 -10.78 17.86 3.99
C ARG A 90 -10.56 16.64 4.88
N PHE A 91 -9.34 16.12 4.93
CA PHE A 91 -8.81 15.16 5.88
C PHE A 91 -7.37 15.58 6.18
N CYS A 92 -7.08 15.94 7.44
CA CYS A 92 -5.81 16.52 7.85
C CYS A 92 -5.34 15.93 9.17
N HIS A 93 -4.03 15.73 9.32
CA HIS A 93 -3.44 15.05 10.47
C HIS A 93 -3.72 15.71 11.83
N ASP A 94 -3.99 17.01 11.85
CA ASP A 94 -4.20 17.81 13.06
C ASP A 94 -5.68 17.99 13.42
N SER A 95 -6.60 17.65 12.53
CA SER A 95 -8.03 17.94 12.68
C SER A 95 -8.93 16.72 12.77
N PHE A 96 -8.45 15.53 12.36
CA PHE A 96 -9.28 14.33 12.46
C PHE A 96 -9.51 13.93 13.92
N ASP A 97 -10.71 13.42 14.19
CA ASP A 97 -11.07 12.76 15.43
C ASP A 97 -10.33 11.43 15.53
N TYR A 98 -9.77 11.15 16.71
CA TYR A 98 -9.06 9.91 16.97
C TYR A 98 -9.79 9.06 18.01
N MET A 99 -9.94 7.77 17.72
CA MET A 99 -10.51 6.81 18.66
C MET A 99 -9.62 5.58 18.76
N SER A 100 -9.27 5.16 19.97
CA SER A 100 -8.64 3.85 20.19
C SER A 100 -9.50 2.96 21.08
N ARG A 101 -9.68 1.71 20.64
CA ARG A 101 -10.28 0.61 21.39
C ARG A 101 -9.39 -0.63 21.31
N ILE A 102 -8.08 -0.43 21.35
CA ILE A 102 -7.11 -1.53 21.48
C ILE A 102 -7.21 -2.10 22.90
N HIS A 103 -7.25 -3.43 23.02
CA HIS A 103 -7.26 -4.14 24.29
C HIS A 103 -6.23 -5.28 24.30
N GLY A 104 -6.04 -5.93 25.45
CA GLY A 104 -5.15 -7.10 25.57
C GLY A 104 -5.66 -8.31 24.77
N GLN A 105 -4.76 -9.17 24.32
CA GLN A 105 -5.10 -10.41 23.60
C GLN A 105 -5.88 -11.39 24.51
N SER A 106 -6.77 -12.19 23.91
CA SER A 106 -7.46 -13.26 24.63
C SER A 106 -6.49 -14.32 25.18
N PRO A 107 -6.58 -14.69 26.48
CA PRO A 107 -5.77 -15.74 27.08
C PRO A 107 -5.89 -17.11 26.40
N ASP A 108 -7.04 -17.41 25.80
CA ASP A 108 -7.31 -18.71 25.16
C ASP A 108 -6.53 -18.89 23.85
N ILE A 109 -6.34 -17.81 23.09
CA ILE A 109 -5.53 -17.82 21.86
C ILE A 109 -4.04 -17.96 22.21
N SER A 110 -3.60 -17.33 23.31
CA SER A 110 -2.20 -17.38 23.73
C SER A 110 -1.71 -18.80 23.98
N GLN A 111 -2.52 -19.66 24.60
CA GLN A 111 -2.16 -21.06 24.91
C GLN A 111 -1.90 -21.91 23.67
N GLY A 112 -2.55 -21.63 22.55
CA GLY A 112 -2.34 -22.37 21.29
C GLY A 112 -1.07 -21.97 20.53
N VAL A 113 -0.48 -20.82 20.88
CA VAL A 113 0.64 -20.21 20.13
C VAL A 113 1.93 -20.21 20.93
N THR A 114 1.89 -19.98 22.24
CA THR A 114 3.12 -19.88 23.03
C THR A 114 3.84 -21.24 23.09
N ALA A 115 5.11 -21.26 22.66
CA ALA A 115 5.98 -22.41 22.81
C ALA A 115 6.03 -22.88 24.27
N GLY A 116 5.78 -24.16 24.51
CA GLY A 116 5.78 -24.77 25.84
C GLY A 116 4.51 -24.55 26.69
N GLU A 117 3.53 -23.77 26.22
CA GLU A 117 2.21 -23.65 26.89
C GLU A 117 1.11 -24.44 26.16
N GLY A 118 1.39 -24.95 24.95
CA GLY A 118 0.48 -25.74 24.14
C GLY A 118 0.71 -27.25 24.23
N LEU A 119 0.04 -28.01 23.34
CA LEU A 119 0.20 -29.47 23.20
C LEU A 119 1.60 -29.89 22.72
N TYR A 120 2.38 -28.95 22.17
CA TYR A 120 3.71 -29.19 21.61
C TYR A 120 4.70 -28.17 22.19
N ASP A 121 5.97 -28.56 22.27
CA ASP A 121 7.06 -27.69 22.77
C ASP A 121 7.37 -26.53 21.82
N GLU A 122 7.03 -26.68 20.53
CA GLU A 122 7.27 -25.69 19.48
C GLU A 122 6.10 -24.70 19.35
N GLN A 123 6.40 -23.49 18.83
CA GLN A 123 5.38 -22.48 18.54
C GLN A 123 4.45 -22.95 17.41
N GLY A 124 3.15 -23.00 17.70
CA GLY A 124 2.10 -23.30 16.72
C GLY A 124 1.71 -22.09 15.85
N ALA A 125 0.95 -22.34 14.79
CA ALA A 125 0.31 -21.27 14.02
C ALA A 125 -0.79 -20.59 14.85
N GLY A 126 -0.91 -19.26 14.74
CA GLY A 126 -1.94 -18.49 15.45
C GLY A 126 -3.36 -18.62 14.89
N ASP A 127 -3.48 -19.05 13.63
CA ASP A 127 -4.75 -19.33 12.97
C ASP A 127 -4.52 -20.34 11.82
N GLN A 128 -5.59 -20.94 11.33
CA GLN A 128 -5.58 -21.74 10.10
C GLN A 128 -5.38 -20.85 8.87
N GLY A 129 -4.64 -21.32 7.87
CA GLY A 129 -4.41 -20.53 6.66
C GLY A 129 -3.72 -21.27 5.53
N MET A 130 -3.69 -20.62 4.37
CA MET A 130 -2.94 -21.06 3.19
C MET A 130 -2.12 -19.88 2.66
N MET A 131 -0.89 -20.15 2.22
CA MET A 131 0.04 -19.14 1.72
C MET A 131 0.50 -19.53 0.32
N PHE A 132 0.53 -18.56 -0.59
CA PHE A 132 1.05 -18.74 -1.96
C PHE A 132 2.23 -17.80 -2.18
N GLY A 133 3.37 -18.37 -2.56
CA GLY A 133 4.51 -17.62 -3.08
C GLY A 133 4.52 -17.67 -4.60
N TYR A 134 4.85 -16.54 -5.24
CA TYR A 134 4.97 -16.45 -6.69
C TYR A 134 6.21 -15.67 -7.09
N ALA A 135 6.87 -16.10 -8.18
CA ALA A 135 7.98 -15.40 -8.79
C ALA A 135 7.98 -15.65 -10.31
N THR A 136 8.39 -14.65 -11.07
CA THR A 136 8.54 -14.73 -12.54
C THR A 136 9.69 -13.85 -12.98
N ASN A 137 10.45 -14.24 -14.00
CA ASN A 137 11.61 -13.49 -14.47
C ASN A 137 11.26 -12.36 -15.46
N GLU A 138 9.99 -11.95 -15.51
CA GLU A 138 9.51 -10.90 -16.41
C GLU A 138 10.05 -9.50 -16.04
N THR A 139 10.44 -9.29 -14.78
CA THR A 139 11.06 -8.06 -14.28
C THR A 139 12.28 -8.37 -13.40
N PRO A 140 13.22 -7.42 -13.20
CA PRO A 140 14.41 -7.64 -12.35
C PRO A 140 14.09 -7.99 -10.90
N GLU A 141 13.01 -7.44 -10.33
CA GLU A 141 12.50 -7.78 -9.00
C GLU A 141 11.65 -9.06 -8.95
N MET A 142 11.68 -9.88 -10.00
CA MET A 142 11.04 -11.19 -10.08
C MET A 142 9.49 -11.17 -9.94
N MET A 143 8.87 -10.06 -10.35
CA MET A 143 7.42 -9.82 -10.27
C MET A 143 6.76 -9.77 -11.67
N PRO A 144 5.45 -10.08 -11.80
CA PRO A 144 4.73 -9.90 -13.06
C PRO A 144 4.74 -8.44 -13.53
N VAL A 145 4.84 -8.21 -14.84
CA VAL A 145 4.91 -6.85 -15.41
C VAL A 145 3.74 -5.95 -14.97
N PRO A 146 2.44 -6.36 -15.08
CA PRO A 146 1.32 -5.48 -14.78
C PRO A 146 1.38 -4.89 -13.36
N ILE A 147 1.59 -5.72 -12.34
CA ILE A 147 1.63 -5.28 -10.95
C ILE A 147 2.92 -4.50 -10.65
N ALA A 148 4.06 -4.94 -11.17
CA ALA A 148 5.33 -4.24 -10.98
C ALA A 148 5.26 -2.81 -11.52
N TYR A 149 4.69 -2.62 -12.70
CA TYR A 149 4.64 -1.31 -13.35
C TYR A 149 3.58 -0.39 -12.73
N SER A 150 2.42 -0.91 -12.34
CA SER A 150 1.43 -0.15 -11.55
C SER A 150 2.05 0.39 -10.25
N HIS A 151 2.84 -0.42 -9.53
CA HIS A 151 3.56 0.05 -8.34
C HIS A 151 4.68 1.05 -8.64
N ARG A 152 5.47 0.84 -9.69
CA ARG A 152 6.57 1.76 -10.08
C ARG A 152 6.03 3.13 -10.44
N LEU A 153 4.94 3.20 -11.20
CA LEU A 153 4.25 4.45 -11.54
C LEU A 153 3.84 5.22 -10.27
N LEU A 154 3.17 4.57 -9.32
CA LEU A 154 2.74 5.26 -8.09
C LEU A 154 3.90 5.70 -7.22
N LYS A 155 4.97 4.89 -7.11
CA LYS A 155 6.22 5.30 -6.43
C LYS A 155 6.87 6.50 -7.13
N ARG A 156 6.76 6.58 -8.45
CA ARG A 156 7.28 7.72 -9.23
C ARG A 156 6.45 8.98 -9.00
N PHE A 157 5.13 8.90 -9.07
CA PHE A 157 4.23 10.02 -8.79
C PHE A 157 4.37 10.53 -7.35
N GLU A 158 4.46 9.64 -6.36
CA GLU A 158 4.72 10.02 -4.96
C GLU A 158 6.02 10.83 -4.84
N ARG A 159 7.09 10.39 -5.49
CA ARG A 159 8.39 11.10 -5.46
C ARG A 159 8.30 12.49 -6.10
N LEU A 160 7.57 12.63 -7.20
CA LEU A 160 7.37 13.90 -7.88
C LEU A 160 6.54 14.87 -7.04
N ARG A 161 5.47 14.36 -6.42
CA ARG A 161 4.64 15.10 -5.46
C ARG A 161 5.46 15.59 -4.27
N ARG A 162 6.18 14.69 -3.58
CA ARG A 162 6.97 15.05 -2.38
C ARG A 162 8.13 16.02 -2.68
N LYS A 163 8.63 16.02 -3.91
CA LYS A 163 9.65 16.98 -4.39
C LYS A 163 9.05 18.26 -4.97
N ASN A 164 7.73 18.41 -4.97
CA ASN A 164 7.00 19.52 -5.57
C ASN A 164 7.37 19.76 -7.06
N VAL A 165 7.72 18.71 -7.79
CA VAL A 165 8.04 18.79 -9.24
C VAL A 165 6.75 18.92 -10.05
N ILE A 166 5.69 18.25 -9.60
CA ILE A 166 4.32 18.45 -10.08
C ILE A 166 3.53 18.95 -8.88
N ASP A 167 3.32 20.26 -8.85
CA ASP A 167 2.87 21.06 -7.71
C ASP A 167 1.40 20.85 -7.32
N TYR A 168 0.58 20.36 -8.25
CA TYR A 168 -0.84 20.16 -8.01
C TYR A 168 -1.20 18.77 -7.49
N LEU A 169 -0.26 17.82 -7.37
CA LEU A 169 -0.54 16.45 -6.93
C LEU A 169 -0.86 16.39 -5.44
N GLN A 170 -1.93 15.68 -5.07
CA GLN A 170 -2.36 15.42 -3.70
C GLN A 170 -2.16 13.93 -3.34
N PRO A 171 -2.31 13.50 -2.07
CA PRO A 171 -1.83 12.18 -1.65
C PRO A 171 -2.47 10.94 -2.32
N ASP A 172 -3.78 10.95 -2.61
CA ASP A 172 -4.45 9.78 -3.18
C ASP A 172 -4.12 9.59 -4.68
N ALA A 173 -3.86 8.34 -5.07
CA ALA A 173 -3.49 7.97 -6.42
C ALA A 173 -3.76 6.49 -6.70
N LYS A 174 -4.10 6.17 -7.94
CA LYS A 174 -4.33 4.81 -8.46
C LYS A 174 -3.67 4.66 -9.82
N ALA A 175 -3.12 3.49 -10.09
CA ALA A 175 -2.54 3.16 -11.38
C ALA A 175 -2.96 1.76 -11.80
N GLN A 176 -3.26 1.59 -13.08
CA GLN A 176 -3.59 0.31 -13.69
C GLN A 176 -2.79 0.15 -14.98
N VAL A 177 -2.21 -1.03 -15.17
CA VAL A 177 -1.44 -1.38 -16.38
C VAL A 177 -2.01 -2.66 -16.96
N SER A 178 -2.37 -2.62 -18.24
CA SER A 178 -2.83 -3.76 -19.01
C SER A 178 -1.75 -4.18 -19.99
N VAL A 179 -1.44 -5.47 -20.05
CA VAL A 179 -0.34 -6.02 -20.85
C VAL A 179 -0.85 -7.15 -21.72
N LEU A 180 -0.54 -7.08 -23.02
CA LEU A 180 -0.71 -8.18 -23.95
C LEU A 180 0.37 -9.23 -23.69
N TYR A 181 -0.07 -10.43 -23.35
CA TYR A 181 0.77 -11.61 -23.23
C TYR A 181 0.60 -12.51 -24.46
N ASP A 182 1.72 -12.99 -25.01
CA ASP A 182 1.75 -14.03 -26.04
C ASP A 182 2.68 -15.15 -25.60
N LYS A 183 2.21 -16.39 -25.69
CA LYS A 183 2.92 -17.60 -25.21
C LYS A 183 3.47 -17.44 -23.79
N GLY A 184 2.72 -16.75 -22.94
CA GLY A 184 3.06 -16.55 -21.54
C GLY A 184 4.19 -15.54 -21.29
N GLN A 185 4.51 -14.69 -22.27
CA GLN A 185 5.51 -13.64 -22.17
C GLN A 185 4.86 -12.26 -22.40
N PRO A 186 5.24 -11.22 -21.66
CA PRO A 186 4.75 -9.86 -21.91
C PRO A 186 5.28 -9.39 -23.27
N ARG A 187 4.38 -8.88 -24.11
CA ARG A 187 4.72 -8.37 -25.45
C ARG A 187 4.62 -6.86 -25.54
N ARG A 188 3.56 -6.31 -24.97
CA ARG A 188 3.19 -4.91 -25.16
C ARG A 188 2.29 -4.46 -24.02
N ILE A 189 2.46 -3.24 -23.54
CA ILE A 189 1.48 -2.58 -22.68
C ILE A 189 0.37 -2.06 -23.59
N THR A 190 -0.85 -2.53 -23.39
CA THR A 190 -2.00 -2.10 -24.21
C THR A 190 -2.59 -0.80 -23.70
N SER A 191 -2.66 -0.63 -22.38
CA SER A 191 -3.20 0.58 -21.77
C SER A 191 -2.60 0.85 -20.39
N VAL A 192 -2.49 2.13 -20.04
CA VAL A 192 -2.11 2.61 -18.72
C VAL A 192 -3.14 3.63 -18.25
N VAL A 193 -3.76 3.40 -17.10
CA VAL A 193 -4.69 4.36 -16.49
C VAL A 193 -4.07 4.88 -15.21
N VAL A 194 -4.03 6.21 -15.06
CA VAL A 194 -3.64 6.87 -13.81
C VAL A 194 -4.76 7.79 -13.37
N SER A 195 -5.22 7.58 -12.13
CA SER A 195 -6.14 8.49 -11.45
C SER A 195 -5.40 9.07 -10.25
N HIS A 196 -5.13 10.38 -10.26
CA HIS A 196 -4.40 11.03 -9.19
C HIS A 196 -5.24 12.16 -8.63
N GLN A 197 -5.35 12.23 -7.31
CA GLN A 197 -5.94 13.37 -6.63
C GLN A 197 -5.13 14.63 -6.95
N THR A 198 -5.81 15.72 -7.32
CA THR A 198 -5.18 16.99 -7.68
C THR A 198 -5.84 18.17 -6.98
N GLY A 199 -5.09 19.26 -6.84
CA GLY A 199 -5.66 20.60 -6.65
C GLY A 199 -6.32 21.14 -7.93
N HIS A 200 -6.53 22.45 -7.98
CA HIS A 200 -7.12 23.11 -9.15
C HIS A 200 -6.14 23.22 -10.31
N VAL A 201 -6.34 22.43 -11.37
CA VAL A 201 -5.53 22.42 -12.59
C VAL A 201 -6.36 21.96 -13.79
N SER A 202 -5.97 22.34 -15.01
CA SER A 202 -6.67 21.90 -16.22
C SER A 202 -6.39 20.43 -16.54
N LEU A 203 -7.40 19.75 -17.08
CA LEU A 203 -7.27 18.35 -17.52
C LEU A 203 -6.20 18.17 -18.59
N GLU A 204 -5.99 19.18 -19.44
CA GLU A 204 -4.93 19.17 -20.46
C GLU A 204 -3.54 19.08 -19.83
N ARG A 205 -3.25 19.90 -18.81
CA ARG A 205 -1.99 19.84 -18.08
C ARG A 205 -1.83 18.51 -17.33
N ILE A 206 -2.90 18.03 -16.67
CA ILE A 206 -2.89 16.72 -16.01
C ILE A 206 -2.49 15.62 -16.99
N ARG A 207 -3.16 15.55 -18.15
CA ARG A 207 -2.90 14.52 -19.17
C ARG A 207 -1.48 14.60 -19.70
N ARG A 208 -0.99 15.79 -20.04
CA ARG A 208 0.39 15.98 -20.52
C ARG A 208 1.40 15.51 -19.48
N ASP A 209 1.31 16.04 -18.26
CA ASP A 209 2.29 15.76 -17.21
C ASP A 209 2.24 14.28 -16.78
N ALA A 210 1.05 13.68 -16.70
CA ALA A 210 0.90 12.25 -16.39
C ALA A 210 1.47 11.35 -17.49
N THR A 211 1.16 11.62 -18.77
CA THR A 211 1.70 10.85 -19.90
C THR A 211 3.22 10.96 -19.98
N ASP A 212 3.78 12.15 -19.75
CA ASP A 212 5.24 12.34 -19.69
C ASP A 212 5.89 11.51 -18.59
N VAL A 213 5.24 11.41 -17.42
CA VAL A 213 5.72 10.56 -16.31
C VAL A 213 5.62 9.08 -16.67
N ILE A 214 4.50 8.64 -17.24
CA ILE A 214 4.28 7.25 -17.64
C ILE A 214 5.33 6.82 -18.66
N ARG A 215 5.54 7.62 -19.72
CA ARG A 215 6.56 7.36 -20.74
C ARG A 215 7.96 7.30 -20.15
N LYS A 216 8.36 8.30 -19.36
CA LYS A 216 9.69 8.29 -18.71
C LYS A 216 9.95 7.08 -17.83
N GLU A 217 8.92 6.58 -17.13
CA GLU A 217 9.06 5.44 -16.23
C GLU A 217 9.01 4.10 -16.96
N LEU A 218 8.20 3.98 -18.02
CA LEU A 218 7.93 2.70 -18.67
C LEU A 218 8.61 2.52 -20.04
N ASP A 219 9.04 3.58 -20.74
CA ASP A 219 9.78 3.48 -22.01
C ASP A 219 11.03 2.58 -21.89
N PRO A 220 11.82 2.61 -20.78
CA PRO A 220 12.98 1.73 -20.62
C PRO A 220 12.64 0.23 -20.63
N SER A 221 11.37 -0.14 -20.47
CA SER A 221 10.93 -1.54 -20.57
C SER A 221 10.91 -2.07 -22.01
N GLY A 222 10.84 -1.19 -23.01
CA GLY A 222 10.62 -1.56 -24.41
C GLY A 222 9.22 -2.14 -24.70
N LEU A 223 8.26 -2.02 -23.77
CA LEU A 223 6.90 -2.54 -23.92
C LEU A 223 5.86 -1.48 -24.30
N LEU A 224 6.22 -0.19 -24.28
CA LEU A 224 5.38 0.90 -24.79
C LEU A 224 5.54 1.06 -26.30
N ASP A 225 4.44 1.39 -26.98
CA ASP A 225 4.42 1.70 -28.41
C ASP A 225 3.34 2.72 -28.79
N ASP A 226 3.20 3.00 -30.08
CA ASP A 226 2.26 3.99 -30.61
C ASP A 226 0.80 3.58 -30.47
N GLU A 227 0.51 2.29 -30.27
CA GLU A 227 -0.81 1.75 -30.00
C GLU A 227 -1.14 1.68 -28.49
N THR A 228 -0.27 2.18 -27.62
CA THR A 228 -0.53 2.20 -26.18
C THR A 228 -1.49 3.33 -25.83
N GLU A 229 -2.58 3.00 -25.14
CA GLU A 229 -3.59 3.96 -24.69
C GLU A 229 -3.28 4.50 -23.29
N PHE A 230 -3.53 5.80 -23.07
CA PHE A 230 -3.32 6.52 -21.80
C PHE A 230 -4.57 7.31 -21.37
#